data_AF-A0A915JRZ9-F1
#
_entry.id   AF-A0A915JRZ9-F1
#
_cell.length_a   1.000
_cell.length_b   1.000
_cell.length_c   1.000
_cell.angle_alpha   90.00
_cell.angle_beta   90.00
_cell.angle_gamma   90.00
#
_symmetry.space_group_name_H-M   'P 1'
#
loop_
_entity.id
_entity.type
_entity.pdbx_description
1 polymer ?
#
loop_
_entity_poly.entity_id
_entity_poly.type
_entity_poly.pdbx_seq_one_letter_code
_entity_poly.pdbx_strand_id
1 'polypeptide(L)'
;MTKGFKIVNDVFLIIGVICKFSIEYKILGSALFNLTGMLLGLGVLFVWIGVLRYLGFFSHYNILILTMKRAMPNVLRFTVCAGLVYMGFLFCGWIIMGPYHMKFRDLMTTSECLFALINGDDMFATFTTTAEENASVVWFARIYLYIFISLFIYIVLSLFISIIMDAYEIIKDKYCPVAQSSILKDFIAECDDVSTISAGQDPCGTFSCCEFCRKIISRVGKIRSAQRYEQMIDEQRRSEPTASVI
;
A
#
# COMPACT_ATOMS: atom_id res chain seq x y z
N MET A 1 -4.48 -8.96 1.11
CA MET A 1 -5.40 -8.73 -0.01
C MET A 1 -6.65 -9.56 0.26
N THR A 2 -7.75 -8.89 0.59
CA THR A 2 -8.98 -9.48 1.15
C THR A 2 -9.73 -10.31 0.11
N LYS A 3 -10.47 -11.34 0.56
CA LYS A 3 -11.36 -12.16 -0.29
C LYS A 3 -12.31 -11.29 -1.15
N GLY A 4 -12.69 -10.10 -0.67
CA GLY A 4 -13.50 -9.13 -1.40
C GLY A 4 -12.87 -8.59 -2.69
N PHE A 5 -11.54 -8.46 -2.79
CA PHE A 5 -10.89 -7.93 -4.00
C PHE A 5 -11.15 -8.82 -5.23
N LYS A 6 -11.17 -10.13 -5.02
CA LYS A 6 -11.46 -11.10 -6.10
C LYS A 6 -12.91 -11.03 -6.54
N ILE A 7 -13.84 -10.96 -5.59
CA ILE A 7 -15.27 -10.90 -5.87
C ILE A 7 -15.59 -9.65 -6.70
N VAL A 8 -15.00 -8.50 -6.34
CA VAL A 8 -15.17 -7.26 -7.10
C VAL A 8 -14.63 -7.40 -8.53
N ASN A 9 -13.44 -8.00 -8.69
CA ASN A 9 -12.87 -8.25 -10.02
C ASN A 9 -13.77 -9.17 -10.87
N ASP A 10 -14.20 -10.31 -10.32
CA ASP A 10 -15.05 -11.27 -11.01
C ASP A 10 -16.37 -10.61 -11.44
N VAL A 11 -16.95 -9.73 -10.62
CA VAL A 11 -18.15 -8.94 -10.99
C VAL A 11 -17.86 -7.99 -12.16
N PHE A 12 -16.74 -7.26 -12.14
CA PHE A 12 -16.35 -6.38 -13.26
C PHE A 12 -16.18 -7.16 -14.57
N LEU A 13 -15.57 -8.35 -14.52
CA LEU A 13 -15.40 -9.21 -15.69
C LEU A 13 -16.73 -9.77 -16.21
N ILE A 14 -17.59 -10.26 -15.31
CA ILE A 14 -18.91 -10.79 -15.69
C ILE A 14 -19.74 -9.69 -16.36
N ILE A 15 -19.77 -8.49 -15.78
CA ILE A 15 -20.48 -7.33 -16.36
C ILE A 15 -19.88 -6.99 -17.74
N GLY A 16 -18.56 -6.89 -17.85
CA GLY A 16 -17.89 -6.59 -19.12
C GLY A 16 -18.18 -7.62 -20.21
N VAL A 17 -18.21 -8.91 -19.88
CA VAL A 17 -18.51 -9.99 -20.83
C VAL A 17 -19.99 -9.99 -21.24
N ILE A 18 -20.92 -9.73 -20.31
CA ILE A 18 -22.36 -9.59 -20.63
C ILE A 18 -22.59 -8.38 -21.55
N CYS A 19 -21.93 -7.25 -21.30
CA CYS A 19 -21.97 -6.08 -22.17
C CYS A 19 -21.42 -6.40 -23.57
N LYS A 20 -20.29 -7.12 -23.65
CA LYS A 20 -19.68 -7.56 -24.92
C LYS A 20 -20.61 -8.48 -25.71
N PHE A 21 -21.24 -9.46 -25.06
CA PHE A 21 -22.21 -10.34 -25.69
C PHE A 21 -23.47 -9.58 -26.19
N SER A 22 -23.91 -8.59 -25.42
CA SER A 22 -25.06 -7.74 -25.79
C SER A 22 -24.80 -6.89 -27.04
N ILE A 23 -23.56 -6.46 -27.26
CA ILE A 23 -23.13 -5.70 -28.46
C ILE A 23 -23.00 -6.63 -29.67
N GLU A 24 -22.60 -7.88 -29.48
CA GLU A 24 -22.47 -8.84 -30.57
C GLU A 24 -23.85 -9.28 -31.10
N TYR A 25 -24.87 -9.29 -30.24
CA TYR A 25 -26.25 -9.64 -30.59
C TYR A 25 -27.11 -8.43 -31.02
N LYS A 26 -26.78 -7.21 -30.59
CA LYS A 26 -27.49 -5.97 -30.98
C LYS A 26 -26.56 -5.08 -31.80
N ILE A 27 -27.02 -4.61 -32.96
CA ILE A 27 -26.32 -3.69 -33.87
C ILE A 27 -26.16 -2.25 -33.29
N LEU A 28 -26.01 -2.08 -31.97
CA LEU A 28 -26.07 -0.79 -31.28
C LEU A 28 -24.69 -0.22 -30.89
N GLY A 29 -24.44 1.01 -31.38
CA GLY A 29 -23.83 2.13 -30.66
C GLY A 29 -22.32 2.10 -30.35
N SER A 30 -21.57 3.04 -30.94
CA SER A 30 -20.15 3.30 -30.64
C SER A 30 -19.85 3.58 -29.15
N ALA A 31 -20.80 4.15 -28.40
CA ALA A 31 -20.64 4.43 -26.98
C ALA A 31 -20.62 3.18 -26.09
N LEU A 32 -21.47 2.17 -26.38
CA LEU A 32 -21.46 0.90 -25.64
C LEU A 32 -20.18 0.12 -25.92
N PHE A 33 -19.66 0.20 -27.14
CA PHE A 33 -18.37 -0.39 -27.50
C PHE A 33 -17.22 0.20 -26.68
N ASN A 34 -17.13 1.53 -26.59
CA ASN A 34 -16.11 2.22 -25.79
C ASN A 34 -16.23 1.87 -24.29
N LEU A 35 -17.44 1.88 -23.74
CA LEU A 35 -17.69 1.52 -22.35
C LEU A 35 -17.29 0.08 -22.04
N THR A 36 -17.65 -0.86 -22.93
CA THR A 36 -17.31 -2.27 -22.80
C THR A 36 -15.80 -2.48 -22.87
N GLY A 37 -15.12 -1.77 -23.78
CA GLY A 37 -13.65 -1.78 -23.86
C GLY A 37 -12.99 -1.28 -22.58
N MET A 38 -13.47 -0.17 -22.01
CA MET A 38 -12.96 0.36 -20.73
C MET A 38 -13.19 -0.61 -19.57
N LEU A 39 -14.39 -1.19 -19.45
CA LEU A 39 -14.74 -2.13 -18.37
C LEU A 39 -13.93 -3.43 -18.46
N LEU A 40 -13.81 -4.03 -19.64
CA LEU A 40 -13.01 -5.23 -19.85
C LEU A 40 -11.52 -4.97 -19.63
N GLY A 41 -11.01 -3.84 -20.13
CA GLY A 41 -9.61 -3.44 -19.93
C GLY A 41 -9.27 -3.27 -18.44
N LEU A 42 -10.14 -2.59 -17.69
CA LEU A 42 -9.98 -2.44 -16.23
C LEU A 42 -10.08 -3.77 -15.49
N GLY A 43 -11.01 -4.64 -15.90
CA GLY A 43 -11.14 -6.00 -15.35
C GLY A 43 -9.88 -6.83 -15.54
N VAL A 44 -9.31 -6.84 -16.75
CA VAL A 44 -8.04 -7.55 -17.04
C VAL A 44 -6.89 -6.99 -16.18
N LEU A 45 -6.79 -5.67 -16.01
CA LEU A 45 -5.79 -5.07 -15.13
C LEU A 45 -5.92 -5.57 -13.68
N PHE A 46 -7.14 -5.66 -13.15
CA PHE A 46 -7.38 -6.18 -11.79
C PHE A 46 -7.05 -7.67 -11.66
N VAL A 47 -7.22 -8.47 -12.73
CA VAL A 47 -6.78 -9.88 -12.73
C VAL A 47 -5.27 -9.96 -12.57
N TRP A 48 -4.52 -9.17 -13.34
CA TRP A 48 -3.06 -9.14 -13.24
C TRP A 48 -2.57 -8.63 -11.88
N ILE A 49 -3.21 -7.62 -11.28
CA ILE A 49 -2.94 -7.23 -9.89
C ILE A 49 -3.24 -8.40 -8.94
N GLY A 50 -4.30 -9.18 -9.19
CA GLY A 50 -4.63 -10.38 -8.43
C GLY A 50 -3.58 -11.49 -8.56
N VAL A 51 -2.86 -11.58 -9.69
CA VAL A 51 -1.76 -12.54 -9.90
C VAL A 51 -0.60 -12.27 -8.94
N LEU A 52 -0.36 -11.00 -8.55
CA LEU A 52 0.68 -10.65 -7.56
C LEU A 52 0.49 -11.38 -6.22
N ARG A 53 -0.73 -11.82 -5.88
CA ARG A 53 -0.99 -12.66 -4.70
C ARG A 53 -0.23 -13.99 -4.74
N TYR A 54 -0.08 -14.59 -5.92
CA TYR A 54 0.62 -15.87 -6.07
C TYR A 54 2.13 -15.71 -5.87
N LEU A 55 2.69 -14.53 -6.20
CA LEU A 55 4.10 -14.23 -5.92
C LEU A 55 4.39 -14.20 -4.41
N GLY A 56 3.39 -13.88 -3.58
CA GLY A 56 3.52 -13.93 -2.11
C GLY A 56 3.70 -15.33 -1.52
N PHE A 57 3.56 -16.40 -2.32
CA PHE A 57 3.88 -17.76 -1.88
C PHE A 57 5.39 -17.97 -1.72
N PHE A 58 6.19 -17.27 -2.51
CA PHE A 58 7.65 -17.33 -2.43
C PHE A 58 8.14 -16.43 -1.29
N SER A 59 8.97 -16.98 -0.41
CA SER A 59 9.49 -16.30 0.78
C SER A 59 10.19 -14.97 0.46
N HIS A 60 10.95 -14.90 -0.65
CA HIS A 60 11.68 -13.72 -1.06
C HIS A 60 10.79 -12.58 -1.60
N TYR A 61 9.68 -12.90 -2.28
CA TYR A 61 8.78 -11.88 -2.87
C TYR A 61 7.67 -11.46 -1.90
N ASN A 62 7.36 -12.29 -0.91
CA ASN A 62 6.37 -11.99 0.12
C ASN A 62 6.72 -10.72 0.92
N ILE A 63 8.02 -10.46 1.14
CA ILE A 63 8.48 -9.28 1.88
C ILE A 63 8.05 -7.97 1.19
N LEU A 64 8.18 -7.87 -0.14
CA LEU A 64 7.77 -6.69 -0.91
C LEU A 64 6.26 -6.42 -0.80
N ILE A 65 5.44 -7.46 -0.90
CA ILE A 65 3.97 -7.35 -0.80
C ILE A 65 3.56 -6.91 0.61
N LEU A 66 4.23 -7.44 1.62
CA LEU A 66 3.98 -7.05 3.01
C LEU A 66 4.41 -5.61 3.26
N THR A 67 5.54 -5.17 2.69
CA THR A 67 6.02 -3.79 2.73
C THR A 67 5.02 -2.84 2.14
N MET A 68 4.54 -3.11 0.92
CA MET A 68 3.53 -2.28 0.27
C MET A 68 2.23 -2.21 1.09
N LYS A 69 1.77 -3.34 1.67
CA LYS A 69 0.57 -3.36 2.50
C LYS A 69 0.73 -2.55 3.79
N ARG A 70 1.92 -2.57 4.39
CA ARG A 70 2.25 -1.84 5.63
C ARG A 70 2.42 -0.34 5.38
N ALA A 71 3.05 0.04 4.27
CA ALA A 71 3.31 1.42 3.87
C ALA A 71 2.03 2.14 3.43
N MET A 72 1.11 1.44 2.75
CA MET A 72 -0.11 2.01 2.15
C MET A 72 -0.89 2.99 3.04
N PRO A 73 -1.26 2.69 4.31
CA PRO A 73 -2.00 3.64 5.15
C PRO A 73 -1.20 4.90 5.53
N ASN A 74 0.12 4.77 5.73
CA ASN A 74 0.98 5.92 6.06
C ASN A 74 1.16 6.82 4.83
N VAL A 75 1.45 6.19 3.69
CA VAL A 75 1.58 6.86 2.40
C VAL A 75 0.28 7.60 2.05
N LEU A 76 -0.89 6.96 2.19
CA LEU A 76 -2.17 7.59 1.87
C LEU A 76 -2.42 8.88 2.68
N ARG A 77 -2.11 8.87 3.98
CA ARG A 77 -2.24 10.07 4.84
C ARG A 77 -1.33 11.20 4.38
N PHE A 78 -0.08 10.87 4.04
CA PHE A 78 0.87 11.84 3.50
C PHE A 78 0.41 12.39 2.14
N THR A 79 -0.06 11.52 1.25
CA THR A 79 -0.57 11.90 -0.08
C THR A 79 -1.79 12.81 0.01
N VAL A 80 -2.70 12.61 0.97
CA VAL A 80 -3.84 13.53 1.18
C VAL A 80 -3.34 14.92 1.58
N CYS A 81 -2.35 15.02 2.47
CA CYS A 81 -1.75 16.30 2.85
C CYS A 81 -1.04 16.99 1.68
N ALA A 82 -0.19 16.25 0.96
CA ALA A 82 0.47 16.74 -0.25
C ALA A 82 -0.54 17.15 -1.34
N GLY A 83 -1.66 16.43 -1.43
CA GLY A 83 -2.77 16.73 -2.33
C GLY A 83 -3.42 18.08 -2.05
N LEU A 84 -3.56 18.49 -0.78
CA LEU A 84 -4.08 19.82 -0.43
C LEU A 84 -3.15 20.93 -0.93
N VAL A 85 -1.84 20.77 -0.74
CA VAL A 85 -0.83 21.71 -1.25
C VAL A 85 -0.89 21.74 -2.78
N TYR A 86 -0.97 20.57 -3.43
CA TYR A 86 -1.08 20.44 -4.88
C TYR A 86 -2.31 21.17 -5.44
N MET A 87 -3.47 21.01 -4.81
CA MET A 87 -4.68 21.73 -5.21
C MET A 87 -4.52 23.25 -5.07
N GLY A 88 -3.80 23.73 -4.05
CA GLY A 88 -3.47 25.15 -3.91
C GLY A 88 -2.65 25.70 -5.09
N PHE A 89 -1.61 24.97 -5.49
CA PHE A 89 -0.83 25.30 -6.69
C PHE A 89 -1.70 25.19 -7.96
N LEU A 90 -2.48 24.12 -8.11
CA LEU A 90 -3.38 23.91 -9.25
C LEU A 90 -4.33 25.09 -9.48
N PHE A 91 -5.03 25.55 -8.44
CA PHE A 91 -5.94 26.69 -8.57
C PHE A 91 -5.20 28.01 -8.84
N CYS A 92 -4.05 28.22 -8.18
CA CYS A 92 -3.21 29.40 -8.39
C CYS A 92 -2.68 29.48 -9.83
N GLY A 93 -2.11 28.39 -10.34
CA GLY A 93 -1.61 28.29 -11.71
C GLY A 93 -2.72 28.45 -12.75
N TRP A 94 -3.87 27.82 -12.53
CA TRP A 94 -5.02 27.94 -13.44
C TRP A 94 -5.54 29.38 -13.54
N ILE A 95 -5.73 30.08 -12.41
CA ILE A 95 -6.27 31.44 -12.41
C ILE A 95 -5.29 32.44 -13.02
N ILE A 96 -3.99 32.33 -12.68
CA ILE A 96 -3.00 33.35 -13.08
C ILE A 96 -2.47 33.10 -14.50
N MET A 97 -2.17 31.85 -14.86
CA MET A 97 -1.57 31.51 -16.16
C MET A 97 -2.59 31.09 -17.22
N GLY A 98 -3.85 30.85 -16.84
CA GLY A 98 -4.90 30.40 -17.75
C GLY A 98 -5.04 31.18 -19.07
N PRO A 99 -5.00 32.53 -19.07
CA PRO A 99 -5.09 33.29 -20.32
C PRO A 99 -3.78 33.35 -21.12
N TYR A 100 -2.63 33.03 -20.52
CA TYR A 100 -1.31 33.24 -21.13
C TYR A 100 -0.61 31.95 -21.56
N HIS A 101 -1.03 30.79 -21.05
CA HIS A 101 -0.36 29.52 -21.29
C HIS A 101 -1.36 28.43 -21.69
N MET A 102 -1.13 27.81 -22.86
CA MET A 102 -2.04 26.81 -23.44
C MET A 102 -2.30 25.61 -22.50
N LYS A 103 -1.26 25.15 -21.79
CA LYS A 103 -1.35 24.04 -20.81
C LYS A 103 -2.14 24.38 -19.53
N PHE A 104 -2.32 25.66 -19.21
CA PHE A 104 -3.01 26.11 -17.99
C PHE A 104 -4.45 26.56 -18.27
N ARG A 105 -4.98 26.32 -19.48
CA ARG A 105 -6.30 26.82 -19.89
C ARG A 105 -7.45 26.18 -19.11
N ASP A 106 -7.40 24.85 -18.96
CA ASP A 106 -8.41 24.08 -18.25
C ASP A 106 -7.81 23.49 -16.98
N LEU A 107 -8.64 23.28 -15.96
CA LEU A 107 -8.19 22.69 -14.69
C LEU A 107 -7.58 21.29 -14.89
N MET A 108 -8.17 20.49 -15.79
CA MET A 108 -7.71 19.14 -16.10
C MET A 108 -6.34 19.16 -16.79
N THR A 109 -6.16 19.97 -17.83
CA THR A 109 -4.87 20.11 -18.54
C THR A 109 -3.79 20.73 -17.65
N THR A 110 -4.17 21.65 -16.77
CA THR A 110 -3.27 22.19 -15.73
C THR A 110 -2.80 21.08 -14.80
N SER A 111 -3.71 20.19 -14.36
CA SER A 111 -3.35 19.07 -13.49
C SER A 111 -2.47 18.04 -14.19
N GLU A 112 -2.70 17.79 -15.49
CA GLU A 112 -1.83 16.93 -16.30
C GLU A 112 -0.43 17.53 -16.44
N CYS A 113 -0.33 18.85 -16.68
CA CYS A 113 0.93 19.58 -16.76
C CYS A 113 1.70 19.56 -15.42
N LEU A 114 1.03 19.88 -14.31
CA LEU A 114 1.67 19.87 -12.99
C LEU A 114 2.10 18.46 -12.57
N PHE A 115 1.31 17.43 -12.90
CA PHE A 115 1.70 16.04 -12.65
C PHE A 115 2.90 15.61 -13.50
N ALA A 116 2.95 16.00 -14.79
CA ALA A 116 4.11 15.76 -15.65
C ALA A 116 5.38 16.42 -15.08
N LEU A 117 5.27 17.68 -14.64
CA LEU A 117 6.38 18.42 -14.03
C LEU A 117 6.91 17.77 -12.75
N ILE A 118 6.05 17.22 -11.89
CA ILE A 118 6.50 16.48 -10.69
C ILE A 118 7.36 15.27 -11.09
N ASN A 119 7.03 14.60 -12.20
CA ASN A 119 7.77 13.45 -12.71
C ASN A 119 8.99 13.83 -13.56
N GLY A 120 9.26 15.12 -13.74
CA GLY A 120 10.39 15.60 -14.55
C GLY A 120 10.13 15.65 -16.05
N ASP A 121 8.87 15.53 -16.48
CA ASP A 121 8.49 15.59 -17.89
C ASP A 121 8.17 17.02 -18.33
N ASP A 122 8.60 17.34 -19.56
CA ASP A 122 8.35 18.58 -20.29
C ASP A 122 8.59 19.91 -19.53
N MET A 123 9.63 19.94 -18.68
CA MET A 123 10.00 21.11 -17.89
C MET A 123 10.40 22.30 -18.76
N PHE A 124 11.29 22.09 -19.73
CA PHE A 124 11.81 23.16 -20.57
C PHE A 124 10.74 23.77 -21.46
N ALA A 125 9.90 22.97 -22.12
CA ALA A 125 8.88 23.53 -23.00
C ALA A 125 7.83 24.35 -22.23
N THR A 126 7.58 24.03 -20.96
CA THR A 126 6.68 24.83 -20.12
C THR A 126 7.27 26.23 -19.83
N PHE A 127 8.60 26.34 -19.72
CA PHE A 127 9.26 27.65 -19.58
C PHE A 127 9.27 28.47 -20.88
N THR A 128 9.33 27.81 -22.04
CA THR A 128 9.39 28.49 -23.36
C THR A 128 8.03 28.78 -23.97
N THR A 129 6.99 28.02 -23.60
CA THR A 129 5.62 28.18 -24.13
C THR A 129 4.86 29.34 -23.46
N THR A 130 5.43 30.00 -22.45
CA THR A 130 4.81 31.17 -21.84
C THR A 130 4.81 32.32 -22.83
N ALA A 131 3.63 32.77 -23.27
CA ALA A 131 3.50 33.87 -24.22
C ALA A 131 4.16 35.15 -23.66
N GLU A 132 5.10 35.73 -24.41
CA GLU A 132 5.92 36.86 -23.97
C GLU A 132 5.18 38.21 -23.93
N GLU A 133 3.85 38.21 -23.97
CA GLU A 133 3.06 39.43 -24.08
C GLU A 133 3.21 40.35 -22.85
N ASN A 134 3.46 39.78 -21.66
CA ASN A 134 3.60 40.54 -20.42
C ASN A 134 4.79 40.06 -19.58
N ALA A 135 5.80 40.92 -19.45
CA ALA A 135 7.02 40.60 -18.69
C ALA A 135 6.75 40.22 -17.22
N SER A 136 5.81 40.88 -16.55
CA SER A 136 5.44 40.59 -15.15
C SER A 136 4.88 39.18 -14.98
N VAL A 137 4.03 38.74 -15.91
CA VAL A 137 3.41 37.41 -15.90
C VAL A 137 4.46 36.32 -16.16
N VAL A 138 5.38 36.55 -17.11
CA VAL A 138 6.48 35.61 -17.38
C VAL A 138 7.36 35.42 -16.15
N TRP A 139 7.71 36.50 -15.45
CA TRP A 139 8.49 36.42 -14.22
C TRP A 139 7.74 35.69 -13.11
N PHE A 140 6.46 36.00 -12.92
CA PHE A 140 5.62 35.27 -11.96
C PHE A 140 5.55 33.79 -12.30
N ALA A 141 5.36 33.43 -13.57
CA ALA A 141 5.26 32.05 -14.02
C ALA A 141 6.55 31.26 -13.76
N ARG A 142 7.71 31.87 -14.04
CA ARG A 142 9.01 31.25 -13.76
C ARG A 142 9.22 31.00 -12.27
N ILE A 143 8.94 32.00 -11.43
CA ILE A 143 9.06 31.87 -9.97
C ILE A 143 8.10 30.78 -9.45
N TYR A 144 6.85 30.81 -9.90
CA TYR A 144 5.85 29.80 -9.56
C TYR A 144 6.32 28.39 -9.91
N LEU A 145 6.80 28.17 -11.14
CA LEU A 145 7.25 26.86 -11.59
C LEU A 145 8.50 26.39 -10.82
N TYR A 146 9.47 27.28 -10.56
CA TYR A 146 10.64 26.91 -9.76
C TYR A 146 10.29 26.54 -8.32
N ILE A 147 9.39 27.29 -7.68
CA ILE A 147 8.90 26.97 -6.33
C ILE A 147 8.15 25.63 -6.35
N PHE A 148 7.27 25.42 -7.32
CA PHE A 148 6.52 24.17 -7.45
C PHE A 148 7.44 22.97 -7.65
N ILE A 149 8.36 23.04 -8.60
CA ILE A 149 9.30 21.96 -8.94
C ILE A 149 10.20 21.65 -7.74
N SER A 150 10.81 22.66 -7.13
CA SER A 150 11.71 22.46 -5.98
C SER A 150 10.98 21.86 -4.77
N LEU A 151 9.78 22.36 -4.45
CA LEU A 151 8.98 21.84 -3.35
C LEU A 151 8.55 20.39 -3.58
N PHE A 152 7.96 20.10 -4.74
CA PHE A 152 7.41 18.77 -4.98
C PHE A 152 8.49 17.72 -5.24
N ILE A 153 9.53 18.03 -6.01
CA ILE A 153 10.57 17.04 -6.32
C ILE A 153 11.51 16.83 -5.13
N TYR A 154 12.03 17.89 -4.52
CA TYR A 154 13.05 17.71 -3.49
C TYR A 154 12.47 17.36 -2.13
N ILE A 155 11.29 17.90 -1.78
CA ILE A 155 10.69 17.67 -0.46
C ILE A 155 9.64 16.57 -0.54
N VAL A 156 8.58 16.74 -1.34
CA VAL A 156 7.44 15.81 -1.33
C VAL A 156 7.82 14.41 -1.83
N LEU A 157 8.52 14.30 -2.97
CA LEU A 157 8.96 12.99 -3.49
C LEU A 157 9.99 12.32 -2.58
N SER A 158 10.96 13.08 -2.04
CA SER A 158 11.95 12.53 -1.09
C SER A 158 11.27 11.99 0.18
N LEU A 159 10.27 12.69 0.71
CA LEU A 159 9.49 12.22 1.87
C LEU A 159 8.66 10.97 1.52
N PHE A 160 8.08 10.90 0.33
CA PHE A 160 7.35 9.72 -0.13
C PHE A 160 8.25 8.48 -0.18
N ILE A 161 9.46 8.61 -0.74
CA ILE A 161 10.46 7.54 -0.78
C ILE A 161 10.89 7.15 0.63
N SER A 162 11.11 8.13 1.52
CA SER A 162 11.49 7.90 2.92
C SER A 162 10.44 7.07 3.68
N ILE A 163 9.15 7.36 3.53
CA ILE A 163 8.07 6.59 4.19
C ILE A 163 8.03 5.14 3.70
N ILE A 164 8.28 4.91 2.41
CA ILE A 164 8.34 3.55 1.85
C ILE A 164 9.57 2.79 2.36
N MET A 165 10.71 3.47 2.43
CA MET A 165 11.97 2.90 2.94
C MET A 165 11.87 2.51 4.42
N ASP A 166 11.28 3.36 5.26
CA ASP A 166 11.00 3.06 6.66
C ASP A 166 10.13 1.80 6.81
N ALA A 167 9.04 1.70 6.03
CA ALA A 167 8.19 0.52 6.04
C ALA A 167 8.92 -0.74 5.54
N TYR A 168 9.87 -0.59 4.61
CA TYR A 168 10.70 -1.68 4.11
C TYR A 168 11.67 -2.18 5.19
N GLU A 169 12.38 -1.29 5.87
CA GLU A 169 13.33 -1.64 6.94
C GLU A 169 12.64 -2.34 8.10
N ILE A 170 11.50 -1.82 8.58
CA ILE A 170 10.70 -2.44 9.66
C ILE A 170 10.31 -3.89 9.31
N ILE A 171 10.05 -4.17 8.04
CA ILE A 171 9.65 -5.51 7.62
C ILE A 171 10.87 -6.40 7.36
N LYS A 172 11.96 -5.84 6.82
CA LYS A 172 13.23 -6.55 6.66
C LYS A 172 13.75 -7.07 8.01
N ASP A 173 13.70 -6.24 9.04
CA ASP A 173 14.14 -6.64 10.39
C ASP A 173 13.30 -7.77 10.98
N LYS A 174 11.99 -7.80 10.67
CA LYS A 174 11.10 -8.91 11.09
C LYS A 174 11.35 -10.24 10.37
N TYR A 175 12.05 -10.21 9.23
CA TYR A 175 12.37 -11.39 8.43
C TYR A 175 13.82 -11.85 8.64
N CYS A 176 14.69 -11.03 9.23
CA CYS A 176 15.98 -11.45 9.75
C CYS A 176 15.81 -12.25 11.07
N PRO A 177 16.66 -13.23 11.35
CA PRO A 177 16.29 -14.42 12.11
C PRO A 177 16.37 -14.21 13.62
N VAL A 178 15.28 -13.72 14.21
CA VAL A 178 14.74 -14.37 15.41
C VAL A 178 13.32 -14.72 15.03
N ALA A 179 13.07 -16.01 14.80
CA ALA A 179 11.73 -16.50 14.58
C ALA A 179 10.88 -16.10 15.80
N GLN A 180 10.21 -14.95 15.72
CA GLN A 180 8.97 -14.76 16.47
C GLN A 180 7.97 -15.67 15.82
N SER A 181 8.09 -16.96 16.12
CA SER A 181 6.99 -17.87 16.05
C SER A 181 5.85 -17.22 16.84
N SER A 182 4.76 -16.94 16.13
CA SER A 182 3.52 -16.67 16.85
C SER A 182 3.23 -17.90 17.70
N ILE A 183 2.62 -17.72 18.87
CA ILE A 183 2.24 -18.81 19.78
C ILE A 183 1.53 -19.96 19.04
N LEU A 184 0.80 -19.62 17.97
CA LEU A 184 0.17 -20.59 17.07
C LEU A 184 1.16 -21.42 16.25
N LYS A 185 2.23 -20.82 15.71
CA LYS A 185 3.28 -21.56 14.97
C LYS A 185 4.06 -22.49 15.88
N ASP A 186 4.36 -22.06 17.11
CA ASP A 186 4.97 -22.94 18.12
C ASP A 186 4.03 -24.08 18.51
N PHE A 187 2.75 -23.77 18.68
CA PHE A 187 1.74 -24.79 18.97
C PHE A 187 1.58 -25.82 17.83
N ILE A 188 1.61 -25.37 16.57
CA ILE A 188 1.53 -26.26 15.40
C ILE A 188 2.79 -27.12 15.29
N ALA A 189 3.98 -26.56 15.51
CA ALA A 189 5.23 -27.31 15.49
C ALA A 189 5.27 -28.41 16.58
N GLU A 190 4.81 -28.09 17.80
CA GLU A 190 4.71 -29.06 18.89
C GLU A 190 3.68 -30.18 18.59
N CYS A 191 2.62 -29.90 17.82
CA CYS A 191 1.67 -30.92 17.38
C CYS A 191 2.24 -31.86 16.30
N ASP A 192 3.08 -31.36 15.39
CA ASP A 192 3.73 -32.19 14.36
C ASP A 192 4.71 -33.20 15.00
N ASP A 193 5.47 -32.79 16.02
CA ASP A 193 6.39 -33.68 16.75
C ASP A 193 5.66 -34.83 17.46
N VAL A 194 4.44 -34.58 17.95
CA VAL A 194 3.61 -35.62 18.60
C VAL A 194 3.02 -36.61 17.61
N SER A 195 2.68 -36.17 16.39
CA SER A 195 2.16 -37.06 15.34
C SER A 195 3.19 -38.07 14.83
N THR A 196 4.48 -37.70 14.85
CA THR A 196 5.60 -38.57 14.45
C THR A 196 5.88 -39.65 15.50
N ILE A 197 5.65 -39.35 16.79
CA ILE A 197 5.76 -40.34 17.88
C ILE A 197 4.63 -41.38 17.81
N SER A 198 3.46 -41.03 17.25
CA SER A 198 2.30 -41.93 17.14
C SER A 198 2.29 -42.83 15.89
N ALA A 199 3.26 -42.73 14.98
CA ALA A 199 3.33 -43.62 13.81
C ALA A 199 3.91 -45.02 14.11
N GLY A 200 4.30 -45.28 15.36
CA GLY A 200 4.62 -46.62 15.86
C GLY A 200 3.59 -47.05 16.92
N GLN A 201 2.76 -48.03 16.55
CA GLN A 201 1.74 -48.72 17.37
C GLN A 201 0.36 -48.06 17.57
N ASP A 202 -0.59 -48.50 16.75
CA ASP A 202 -1.97 -48.78 17.17
C ASP A 202 -2.02 -50.15 17.90
N PRO A 203 -2.99 -50.49 18.79
CA PRO A 203 -4.36 -49.95 18.85
C PRO A 203 -4.90 -49.64 20.27
N CYS A 204 -6.11 -49.05 20.30
CA CYS A 204 -7.06 -48.88 21.42
C CYS A 204 -7.18 -47.45 21.99
N GLY A 205 -8.35 -46.87 21.72
CA GLY A 205 -8.71 -45.50 22.07
C GLY A 205 -9.01 -45.27 23.54
N THR A 206 -9.27 -44.00 23.85
CA THR A 206 -9.82 -43.41 25.10
C THR A 206 -8.83 -42.90 26.15
N PHE A 207 -7.53 -43.23 26.14
CA PHE A 207 -6.58 -42.72 27.16
C PHE A 207 -5.67 -41.56 26.70
N SER A 208 -5.30 -41.49 25.42
CA SER A 208 -4.26 -40.56 24.90
C SER A 208 -4.66 -39.08 24.95
N CYS A 209 -5.93 -38.76 24.71
CA CYS A 209 -6.42 -37.36 24.69
C CYS A 209 -6.32 -36.67 26.08
N CYS A 210 -6.34 -37.45 27.16
CA CYS A 210 -6.33 -36.95 28.54
C CYS A 210 -4.92 -36.52 29.01
N GLU A 211 -3.88 -37.22 28.55
CA GLU A 211 -2.49 -36.92 28.93
C GLU A 211 -1.91 -35.77 28.11
N PHE A 212 -2.28 -35.69 26.82
CA PHE A 212 -1.97 -34.55 25.96
C PHE A 212 -2.64 -33.26 26.44
N CYS A 213 -3.94 -33.30 26.77
CA CYS A 213 -4.63 -32.15 27.39
C CYS A 213 -4.00 -31.76 28.73
N ARG A 214 -3.60 -32.71 29.57
CA ARG A 214 -2.98 -32.43 30.87
C ARG A 214 -1.61 -31.76 30.73
N LYS A 215 -0.78 -32.18 29.75
CA LYS A 215 0.50 -31.52 29.43
C LYS A 215 0.28 -30.10 28.91
N ILE A 216 -0.67 -29.89 28.00
CA ILE A 216 -1.01 -28.57 27.45
C ILE A 216 -1.53 -27.63 28.53
N ILE A 217 -2.47 -28.05 29.37
CA ILE A 217 -3.04 -27.21 30.44
C ILE A 217 -1.96 -26.78 31.44
N SER A 218 -1.05 -27.68 31.83
CA SER A 218 0.03 -27.33 32.76
C SER A 218 1.05 -26.35 32.16
N ARG A 219 1.35 -26.46 30.86
CA ARG A 219 2.31 -25.56 30.19
C ARG A 219 1.70 -24.22 29.79
N VAL A 220 0.43 -24.19 29.38
CA VAL A 220 -0.34 -22.94 29.18
C VAL A 220 -0.45 -22.17 30.50
N GLY A 221 -0.61 -22.88 31.63
CA GLY A 221 -0.51 -22.29 32.97
C GLY A 221 0.84 -21.61 33.22
N LYS A 222 1.95 -22.27 32.87
CA LYS A 222 3.32 -21.74 33.01
C LYS A 222 3.58 -20.50 32.13
N ILE A 223 3.10 -20.51 30.88
CA ILE A 223 3.25 -19.38 29.94
C ILE A 223 2.41 -18.18 30.40
N ARG A 224 1.18 -18.40 30.88
CA ARG A 224 0.33 -17.35 31.44
C ARG A 224 0.95 -16.72 32.69
N SER A 225 1.67 -17.50 33.51
CA SER A 225 2.43 -16.96 34.66
C SER A 225 3.70 -16.20 34.25
N ALA A 226 4.38 -16.60 33.17
CA ALA A 226 5.56 -15.89 32.66
C ALA A 226 5.19 -14.53 32.04
N GLN A 227 4.12 -14.47 31.25
CA GLN A 227 3.59 -13.20 30.72
C GLN A 227 3.12 -12.25 31.83
N ARG A 228 2.60 -12.79 32.94
CA ARG A 228 2.21 -12.00 34.12
C ARG A 228 3.42 -11.44 34.86
N TYR A 229 4.56 -12.14 34.83
CA TYR A 229 5.82 -11.66 35.41
C TYR A 229 6.47 -10.56 34.57
N GLU A 230 6.47 -10.68 33.24
CA GLU A 230 6.98 -9.62 32.35
C GLU A 230 6.15 -8.34 32.46
N GLN A 231 4.82 -8.44 32.61
CA GLN A 231 3.98 -7.28 32.89
C GLN A 231 4.31 -6.61 34.25
N MET A 232 4.67 -7.39 35.28
CA MET A 232 5.10 -6.83 36.57
C MET A 232 6.48 -6.16 36.49
N ILE A 233 7.40 -6.68 35.67
CA ILE A 233 8.71 -6.06 35.44
C ILE A 233 8.57 -4.74 34.66
N ASP A 234 7.66 -4.66 33.69
CA ASP A 234 7.35 -3.42 32.96
C ASP A 234 6.64 -2.37 33.84
N GLU A 235 5.84 -2.80 34.82
CA GLU A 235 5.26 -1.91 35.84
C GLU A 235 6.33 -1.40 36.83
N GLN A 236 7.27 -2.25 37.27
CA GLN A 236 8.40 -1.80 38.10
C GLN A 236 9.30 -0.81 37.37
N ARG A 237 9.61 -1.07 36.09
CA ARG A 237 10.42 -0.15 35.26
C ARG A 237 9.75 1.21 35.04
N ARG A 238 8.42 1.27 35.11
CA ARG A 238 7.65 2.53 35.02
C ARG A 238 7.60 3.31 36.34
N SER A 239 7.99 2.68 37.46
CA SER A 239 7.96 3.27 38.81
C SER A 239 9.31 3.79 39.31
N GLU A 240 10.41 3.50 38.62
CA GLU A 240 11.71 4.13 38.90
C GLU A 240 11.73 5.56 38.33
N PRO A 241 11.94 6.60 39.16
CA PRO A 241 12.09 7.97 38.67
C PRO A 241 13.41 8.07 37.91
N THR A 242 13.35 8.61 36.69
CA THR A 242 14.48 8.89 35.81
C THR A 242 15.59 9.62 36.58
N ALA A 243 16.62 8.89 36.98
CA ALA A 243 17.85 9.46 37.48
C ALA A 243 18.49 10.24 36.32
N SER A 244 18.54 11.55 36.53
CA SER A 244 19.26 12.54 35.75
C SER A 244 20.65 12.04 35.34
N VAL A 245 20.89 11.94 34.04
CA VAL A 245 22.25 11.94 33.49
C VAL A 245 22.32 13.07 32.47
N ILE A 246 23.30 13.91 32.76
CA ILE A 246 23.77 15.14 32.11
C ILE A 246 23.98 14.94 30.60
#